data_AF-A0A485LM68-F1
#
_entry.id   AF-A0A485LM68-F1
#
_cell.length_a   1.000
_cell.length_b   1.000
_cell.length_c   1.000
_cell.angle_alpha   90.00
_cell.angle_beta   90.00
_cell.angle_gamma   90.00
#
_symmetry.space_group_name_H-M   'P 1'
#
loop_
_entity.id
_entity.type
_entity.pdbx_description
1 polymer ?
#
loop_
_entity_poly.entity_id
_entity_poly.type
_entity_poly.pdbx_seq_one_letter_code
_entity_poly.pdbx_strand_id
1 'polypeptide(L)'
;MRSFKVAFRCTGCGKCCTGKGGKVRVNEREVETIADYLSISTKEFRQNHLRRHAGEVFPTLQQTPDDSQCIFLEGKKCSIYPVRPTQCRTYPFWPQQLISKYDWTLASKECEGIHVDPLDDSAIVPDDRILKETVIHEVHRAGEELTYDEIDELISELEPEMLQGFEDEVATNYRRDVLVEDGTITILDNYLDGMSPSRSLHFADRLELVQSEVWLTSPEDDAKIDETRLALDVHRGLCLSLLFLPQDNTKWRVAMLGAGAGVLPTFWQHHLPHAIEHMHAIEPSHAMLDAGVRFFGLHPAIHIHERLGEDFVRELAAGAIDLLVVDVENGTKHVLDDPDAILRAPPASMTSATFFQDVHRALSPRGVVAANVIGSGVRALARRLQDHFAHVWVVELPKNAVVIGVKHQDLKDMNVDAVDPSWPPALQEAMKEFLHTMQRVD
;
A
#
# COMPACT_ATOMS: atom_id res chain seq x y z
N MET A 1 -19.35 21.53 -0.93
CA MET A 1 -19.04 21.70 -2.36
C MET A 1 -17.60 21.24 -2.61
N ARG A 2 -17.37 20.32 -3.54
CA ARG A 2 -16.04 19.74 -3.82
C ARG A 2 -15.07 20.85 -4.27
N SER A 3 -13.81 20.78 -3.84
CA SER A 3 -12.80 21.80 -4.13
C SER A 3 -12.18 21.68 -5.53
N PHE A 4 -12.56 20.66 -6.31
CA PHE A 4 -12.03 20.38 -7.64
C PHE A 4 -13.13 20.05 -8.65
N LYS A 5 -12.86 20.28 -9.93
CA LYS A 5 -13.78 19.96 -11.03
C LYS A 5 -13.66 18.48 -11.40
N VAL A 6 -14.80 17.80 -11.52
CA VAL A 6 -14.88 16.43 -12.02
C VAL A 6 -15.21 16.48 -13.51
N ALA A 7 -14.34 15.93 -14.36
CA ALA A 7 -14.58 15.87 -15.80
C ALA A 7 -14.40 14.46 -16.34
N PHE A 8 -15.42 13.98 -17.05
CA PHE A 8 -15.48 12.60 -17.52
C PHE A 8 -16.20 12.47 -18.86
N ARG A 9 -15.60 11.70 -19.78
CA ARG A 9 -16.21 11.27 -21.04
C ARG A 9 -15.84 9.83 -21.33
N CYS A 10 -16.80 8.91 -21.17
CA CYS A 10 -16.60 7.50 -21.51
C CYS A 10 -16.22 7.34 -22.98
N THR A 11 -15.11 6.67 -23.26
CA THR A 11 -14.61 6.39 -24.62
C THR A 11 -15.06 5.02 -25.14
N GLY A 12 -15.77 4.23 -24.34
CA GLY A 12 -16.12 2.85 -24.67
C GLY A 12 -14.91 1.92 -24.78
N CYS A 13 -13.85 2.20 -24.00
CA CYS A 13 -12.59 1.46 -24.08
C CYS A 13 -12.64 0.04 -23.47
N GLY A 14 -13.59 -0.23 -22.57
CA GLY A 14 -13.72 -1.50 -21.85
C GLY A 14 -12.80 -1.68 -20.65
N LYS A 15 -11.92 -0.71 -20.34
CA LYS A 15 -10.93 -0.81 -19.23
C LYS A 15 -11.57 -1.04 -17.86
N CYS A 16 -12.75 -0.48 -17.59
CA CYS A 16 -13.49 -0.71 -16.34
C CYS A 16 -13.94 -2.16 -16.13
N CYS A 17 -13.89 -2.99 -17.18
CA CYS A 17 -14.18 -4.43 -17.11
C CYS A 17 -12.91 -5.29 -17.07
N THR A 18 -11.72 -4.69 -17.05
CA THR A 18 -10.42 -5.37 -17.03
C THR A 18 -9.70 -5.13 -15.71
N GLY A 19 -8.69 -5.95 -15.41
CA GLY A 19 -7.86 -5.84 -14.21
C GLY A 19 -7.96 -7.09 -13.33
N LYS A 20 -6.85 -7.41 -12.65
CA LYS A 20 -6.80 -8.56 -11.74
C LYS A 20 -7.59 -8.29 -10.47
N GLY A 21 -8.38 -9.27 -10.03
CA GLY A 21 -9.14 -9.19 -8.79
C GLY A 21 -10.39 -8.32 -8.85
N GLY A 22 -10.95 -8.05 -10.04
CA GLY A 22 -12.15 -7.22 -10.19
C GLY A 22 -13.37 -7.76 -9.41
N LYS A 23 -14.01 -6.91 -8.60
CA LYS A 23 -15.18 -7.29 -7.77
C LYS A 23 -16.38 -6.40 -8.08
N VAL A 24 -17.26 -6.87 -8.96
CA VAL A 24 -18.56 -6.23 -9.23
C VAL A 24 -19.62 -6.96 -8.41
N ARG A 25 -20.08 -6.33 -7.33
CA ARG A 25 -21.16 -6.85 -6.49
C ARG A 25 -22.48 -6.80 -7.26
N VAL A 26 -23.32 -7.79 -7.00
CA VAL A 26 -24.70 -7.82 -7.49
C VAL A 26 -25.65 -8.21 -6.37
N ASN A 27 -26.82 -7.58 -6.34
CA ASN A 27 -27.91 -7.96 -5.45
C ASN A 27 -28.91 -8.90 -6.16
N GLU A 28 -29.96 -9.34 -5.47
CA GLU A 28 -30.91 -10.31 -6.00
C GLU A 28 -31.75 -9.75 -7.16
N ARG A 29 -32.17 -8.48 -7.09
CA ARG A 29 -32.89 -7.82 -8.19
C ARG A 29 -32.07 -7.75 -9.47
N GLU A 30 -30.78 -7.46 -9.34
CA GLU A 30 -29.83 -7.44 -10.46
C GLU A 30 -29.61 -8.84 -11.03
N VAL A 31 -29.54 -9.86 -10.18
CA VAL A 31 -29.47 -11.27 -10.60
C VAL A 31 -30.68 -11.66 -11.44
N GLU A 32 -31.90 -11.32 -10.99
CA GLU A 32 -33.14 -11.53 -11.75
C GLU A 32 -33.08 -10.84 -13.11
N THR A 33 -32.76 -9.54 -13.11
CA THR A 33 -32.73 -8.70 -14.31
C THR A 33 -31.72 -9.19 -15.35
N ILE A 34 -30.52 -9.59 -14.94
CA ILE A 34 -29.48 -10.07 -15.85
C ILE A 34 -29.84 -11.47 -16.37
N ALA A 35 -30.36 -12.36 -15.51
CA ALA A 35 -30.77 -13.70 -15.93
C ALA A 35 -31.89 -13.64 -16.98
N ASP A 36 -32.88 -12.78 -16.78
CA ASP A 36 -33.98 -12.55 -17.73
C ASP A 36 -33.45 -12.00 -19.06
N TYR A 37 -32.53 -11.03 -19.04
CA TYR A 37 -31.89 -10.50 -20.25
C TYR A 37 -31.12 -11.58 -21.04
N LEU A 38 -30.44 -12.48 -20.33
CA LEU A 38 -29.72 -13.61 -20.91
C LEU A 38 -30.64 -14.78 -21.32
N SER A 39 -31.93 -14.71 -20.99
CA SER A 39 -32.91 -15.78 -21.21
C SER A 39 -32.51 -17.11 -20.53
N ILE A 40 -31.93 -17.04 -19.33
CA ILE A 40 -31.56 -18.19 -18.50
C ILE A 40 -32.23 -18.12 -17.12
N SER A 41 -32.24 -19.22 -16.38
CA SER A 41 -32.78 -19.21 -15.02
C SER A 41 -31.83 -18.48 -14.04
N THR A 42 -32.37 -17.84 -13.00
CA THR A 42 -31.54 -17.24 -11.94
C THR A 42 -30.68 -18.27 -11.22
N LYS A 43 -31.10 -19.53 -11.18
CA LYS A 43 -30.29 -20.65 -10.65
C LYS A 43 -29.04 -20.88 -11.51
N GLU A 44 -29.23 -20.93 -12.83
CA GLU A 44 -28.14 -21.09 -13.78
C GLU A 44 -27.19 -19.88 -13.75
N PHE A 45 -27.75 -18.67 -13.67
CA PHE A 45 -26.96 -17.45 -13.55
C PHE A 45 -26.03 -17.47 -12.33
N ARG A 46 -26.58 -17.77 -11.15
CA ARG A 46 -25.77 -17.86 -9.92
C ARG A 46 -24.67 -18.91 -10.00
N GLN A 47 -24.91 -20.02 -10.69
CA GLN A 47 -23.95 -21.11 -10.81
C GLN A 47 -22.80 -20.78 -11.78
N ASN A 48 -23.11 -20.12 -12.89
CA ASN A 48 -22.15 -19.95 -13.99
C ASN A 48 -21.54 -18.55 -14.08
N HIS A 49 -22.18 -17.54 -13.48
CA HIS A 49 -21.80 -16.14 -13.67
C HIS A 49 -21.48 -15.39 -12.37
N LEU A 50 -21.61 -16.02 -11.20
CA LEU A 50 -21.27 -15.41 -9.93
C LEU A 50 -20.16 -16.17 -9.20
N ARG A 51 -19.37 -15.44 -8.41
CA ARG A 51 -18.40 -15.96 -7.46
C ARG A 51 -18.59 -15.33 -6.08
N ARG A 52 -18.26 -16.10 -5.05
CA ARG A 52 -18.25 -15.64 -3.65
C ARG A 52 -16.83 -15.56 -3.14
N HIS A 53 -16.56 -14.55 -2.31
CA HIS A 53 -15.29 -14.37 -1.62
C HIS A 53 -15.46 -14.71 -0.15
N ALA A 54 -14.45 -15.34 0.46
CA ALA A 54 -14.49 -15.64 1.88
C ALA A 54 -14.60 -14.34 2.69
N GLY A 55 -15.57 -14.27 3.60
CA GLY A 55 -15.82 -13.09 4.44
C GLY A 55 -16.64 -11.99 3.78
N GLU A 56 -17.03 -12.11 2.51
CA GLU A 56 -17.91 -11.14 1.85
C GLU A 56 -19.37 -11.59 1.86
N VAL A 57 -20.27 -10.64 2.15
CA VAL A 57 -21.72 -10.88 2.22
C VAL A 57 -22.34 -11.05 0.83
N PHE A 58 -21.93 -10.21 -0.12
CA PHE A 58 -22.52 -10.14 -1.46
C PHE A 58 -21.75 -11.00 -2.47
N PRO A 59 -22.44 -11.70 -3.39
CA PRO A 59 -21.79 -12.32 -4.52
C PRO A 59 -21.24 -11.25 -5.48
N THR A 60 -20.25 -11.64 -6.28
CA THR A 60 -19.70 -10.79 -7.33
C THR A 60 -19.80 -11.46 -8.69
N LEU A 61 -19.82 -10.69 -9.77
CA LEU A 61 -19.70 -11.23 -11.12
C LEU A 61 -18.38 -12.01 -11.28
N GLN A 62 -18.49 -13.16 -11.92
CA GLN A 62 -17.37 -14.01 -12.29
C GLN A 62 -16.39 -13.25 -13.20
N GLN A 63 -15.09 -13.50 -13.02
CA GLN A 63 -14.04 -13.06 -13.95
C GLN A 63 -13.62 -14.25 -14.83
N THR A 64 -12.86 -13.98 -15.88
CA THR A 64 -12.19 -15.00 -16.68
C THR A 64 -11.33 -15.93 -15.80
N PRO A 65 -10.99 -17.15 -16.27
CA PRO A 65 -10.23 -18.12 -15.46
C PRO A 65 -8.86 -17.62 -14.97
N ASP A 66 -8.23 -16.70 -15.70
CA ASP A 66 -6.97 -16.02 -15.34
C ASP A 66 -7.17 -14.76 -14.47
N ASP A 67 -8.42 -14.49 -14.09
CA ASP A 67 -8.88 -13.36 -13.28
C ASP A 67 -8.55 -11.99 -13.89
N SER A 68 -8.36 -11.90 -15.22
CA SER A 68 -7.89 -10.66 -15.87
C SER A 68 -8.99 -9.70 -16.32
N GLN A 69 -10.24 -10.17 -16.46
CA GLN A 69 -11.38 -9.36 -16.87
C GLN A 69 -12.74 -9.97 -16.48
N CYS A 70 -13.80 -9.17 -16.53
CA CYS A 70 -15.18 -9.59 -16.31
C CYS A 70 -15.64 -10.59 -17.38
N ILE A 71 -16.41 -11.60 -16.97
CA ILE A 71 -16.94 -12.65 -17.86
C ILE A 71 -17.83 -12.10 -18.99
N PHE A 72 -18.45 -10.92 -18.79
CA PHE A 72 -19.32 -10.27 -19.78
C PHE A 72 -18.59 -9.27 -20.69
N LEU A 73 -17.25 -9.18 -20.62
CA LEU A 73 -16.49 -8.35 -21.55
C LEU A 73 -16.27 -9.08 -22.88
N GLU A 74 -16.87 -8.56 -23.95
CA GLU A 74 -16.69 -9.02 -25.33
C GLU A 74 -15.93 -7.96 -26.14
N GLY A 75 -14.64 -8.19 -26.39
CA GLY A 75 -13.76 -7.21 -26.99
C GLY A 75 -13.63 -5.97 -26.11
N LYS A 76 -14.30 -4.87 -26.47
CA LYS A 76 -14.35 -3.62 -25.68
C LYS A 76 -15.75 -3.30 -25.15
N LYS A 77 -16.73 -4.19 -25.33
CA LYS A 77 -18.13 -3.95 -25.01
C LYS A 77 -18.61 -4.95 -23.97
N CYS A 78 -19.42 -4.48 -23.03
CA CYS A 78 -20.13 -5.34 -22.10
C CYS A 78 -21.30 -6.01 -22.84
N SER A 79 -21.40 -7.34 -22.83
CA SER A 79 -22.48 -8.07 -23.49
C SER A 79 -23.84 -7.88 -22.81
N ILE A 80 -23.83 -7.51 -21.52
CA ILE A 80 -25.03 -7.15 -20.73
C ILE A 80 -25.18 -5.64 -20.55
N TYR A 81 -24.67 -4.81 -21.47
CA TYR A 81 -24.64 -3.34 -21.33
C TYR A 81 -25.97 -2.69 -20.90
N PRO A 82 -27.15 -3.10 -21.42
CA PRO A 82 -28.44 -2.53 -21.03
C PRO A 82 -28.85 -2.83 -19.59
N VAL A 83 -28.39 -3.94 -19.03
CA VAL A 83 -28.74 -4.43 -17.68
C VAL A 83 -27.51 -4.49 -16.77
N ARG A 84 -26.56 -3.58 -16.97
CA ARG A 84 -25.36 -3.51 -16.13
C ARG A 84 -25.76 -3.30 -14.67
N PRO A 85 -25.09 -4.00 -13.73
CA PRO A 85 -25.26 -3.72 -12.31
C PRO A 85 -25.02 -2.25 -11.97
N THR A 86 -25.63 -1.81 -10.87
CA THR A 86 -25.56 -0.46 -10.34
C THR A 86 -24.12 -0.01 -10.14
N GLN A 87 -23.27 -0.84 -9.55
CA GLN A 87 -21.83 -0.57 -9.42
C GLN A 87 -21.15 -0.28 -10.78
N CYS A 88 -21.52 -1.00 -11.84
CA CYS A 88 -20.99 -0.76 -13.19
C CYS A 88 -21.58 0.49 -13.87
N ARG A 89 -22.81 0.86 -13.54
CA ARG A 89 -23.49 2.05 -14.10
C ARG A 89 -22.98 3.34 -13.47
N THR A 90 -22.69 3.32 -12.16
CA THR A 90 -22.20 4.49 -11.42
C THR A 90 -20.72 4.77 -11.61
N TYR A 91 -19.94 3.90 -12.27
CA TYR A 91 -18.53 4.16 -12.56
C TYR A 91 -18.36 5.34 -13.55
N PRO A 92 -17.43 6.29 -13.32
CA PRO A 92 -16.42 6.37 -12.25
C PRO A 92 -16.80 7.31 -11.09
N PHE A 93 -18.09 7.46 -10.77
CA PHE A 93 -18.58 8.35 -9.71
C PHE A 93 -18.71 7.63 -8.37
N TRP A 94 -17.84 6.66 -8.10
CA TRP A 94 -17.81 6.00 -6.81
C TRP A 94 -17.26 6.97 -5.75
N PRO A 95 -17.83 7.01 -4.53
CA PRO A 95 -17.42 7.98 -3.50
C PRO A 95 -15.90 8.01 -3.28
N GLN A 96 -15.24 6.85 -3.31
CA GLN A 96 -13.81 6.73 -3.07
C GLN A 96 -12.94 7.40 -4.15
N GLN A 97 -13.49 7.60 -5.37
CA GLN A 97 -12.81 8.29 -6.48
C GLN A 97 -13.03 9.81 -6.43
N LEU A 98 -14.03 10.25 -5.66
CA LEU A 98 -14.51 11.64 -5.62
C LEU A 98 -14.10 12.38 -4.34
N ILE A 99 -13.37 11.72 -3.43
CA ILE A 99 -12.93 12.29 -2.15
C ILE A 99 -12.06 13.53 -2.39
N SER A 100 -11.10 13.43 -3.30
CA SER A 100 -10.13 14.50 -3.56
C SER A 100 -9.63 14.49 -5.01
N LYS A 101 -8.96 15.57 -5.42
CA LYS A 101 -8.26 15.63 -6.71
C LYS A 101 -7.22 14.51 -6.83
N TYR A 102 -6.58 14.13 -5.73
CA TYR A 102 -5.65 13.00 -5.68
C TYR A 102 -6.35 11.69 -6.09
N ASP A 103 -7.53 11.39 -5.53
CA ASP A 103 -8.28 10.16 -5.86
C ASP A 103 -8.77 10.16 -7.31
N TRP A 104 -9.22 11.31 -7.80
CA TRP A 104 -9.62 11.47 -9.20
C TRP A 104 -8.44 11.28 -10.16
N THR A 105 -7.26 11.78 -9.77
CA THR A 105 -6.01 11.57 -10.51
C THR A 105 -5.61 10.10 -10.51
N LEU A 106 -5.74 9.40 -9.39
CA LEU A 106 -5.47 7.98 -9.30
C LEU A 106 -6.43 7.17 -10.19
N ALA A 107 -7.73 7.48 -10.14
CA ALA A 107 -8.73 6.84 -10.99
C ALA A 107 -8.46 7.05 -12.49
N SER A 108 -7.88 8.19 -12.87
CA SER A 108 -7.52 8.50 -14.27
C SER A 108 -6.47 7.55 -14.85
N LYS A 109 -5.64 6.92 -14.00
CA LYS A 109 -4.66 5.91 -14.46
C LYS A 109 -5.34 4.66 -15.02
N GLU A 110 -6.51 4.33 -14.50
CA GLU A 110 -7.32 3.18 -14.91
C GLU A 110 -8.38 3.54 -15.96
N CYS A 111 -8.77 4.82 -16.05
CA CYS A 111 -9.76 5.31 -17.00
C CYS A 111 -9.30 6.51 -17.83
N GLU A 112 -9.07 6.28 -19.12
CA GLU A 112 -8.71 7.36 -20.07
C GLU A 112 -9.82 8.39 -20.31
N GLY A 113 -11.06 8.09 -19.88
CA GLY A 113 -12.17 9.02 -19.96
C GLY A 113 -12.18 10.05 -18.84
N ILE A 114 -11.37 9.89 -17.80
CA ILE A 114 -11.24 10.83 -16.68
C ILE A 114 -10.25 11.94 -17.05
N HIS A 115 -10.66 13.18 -16.84
CA HIS A 115 -9.84 14.37 -17.07
C HIS A 115 -9.59 15.09 -15.74
N VAL A 116 -8.32 15.19 -15.34
CA VAL A 116 -7.89 15.72 -14.04
C VAL A 116 -7.82 17.25 -14.02
N ASP A 117 -7.54 17.87 -15.17
CA ASP A 117 -7.50 19.32 -15.36
C ASP A 117 -8.08 19.64 -16.75
N PRO A 118 -9.42 19.59 -16.91
CA PRO A 118 -10.06 19.79 -18.20
C PRO A 118 -9.81 21.22 -18.71
N LEU A 119 -9.20 21.32 -19.90
CA LEU A 119 -9.09 22.59 -20.63
C LEU A 119 -10.41 23.00 -21.30
N ASP A 120 -11.31 22.04 -21.46
CA ASP A 120 -12.63 22.19 -22.08
C ASP A 120 -13.72 21.87 -21.04
N ASP A 121 -14.57 22.85 -20.77
CA ASP A 121 -15.68 22.71 -19.83
C ASP A 121 -16.75 21.70 -20.34
N SER A 122 -16.75 21.30 -21.62
CA SER A 122 -17.73 20.36 -22.17
C SER A 122 -17.67 18.95 -21.58
N ALA A 123 -16.56 18.60 -20.93
CA ALA A 123 -16.39 17.32 -20.23
C ALA A 123 -16.68 17.42 -18.73
N ILE A 124 -16.89 18.63 -18.19
CA ILE A 124 -17.22 18.82 -16.77
C ILE A 124 -18.59 18.21 -16.50
N VAL A 125 -18.64 17.39 -15.45
CA VAL A 125 -19.85 16.75 -14.99
C VAL A 125 -20.53 17.69 -13.99
N PRO A 126 -21.83 18.01 -14.17
CA PRO A 126 -22.59 18.79 -13.20
C PRO A 126 -22.65 18.15 -11.81
N ASP A 127 -22.58 18.97 -10.75
CA ASP A 127 -22.54 18.50 -9.35
C ASP A 127 -23.75 17.65 -8.96
N ASP A 128 -24.95 18.04 -9.42
CA ASP A 128 -26.21 17.31 -9.22
C ASP A 128 -26.17 15.90 -9.82
N ARG A 129 -25.58 15.75 -11.00
CA ARG A 129 -25.34 14.44 -11.60
C ARG A 129 -24.36 13.61 -10.78
N ILE A 130 -23.26 14.21 -10.34
CA ILE A 130 -22.27 13.47 -9.53
C ILE A 130 -22.90 13.02 -8.21
N LEU A 131 -23.65 13.90 -7.56
CA LEU A 131 -24.38 13.60 -6.34
C LEU A 131 -25.31 12.41 -6.54
N LYS A 132 -26.18 12.47 -7.55
CA LYS A 132 -27.10 11.38 -7.90
C LYS A 132 -26.36 10.05 -8.04
N GLU A 133 -25.31 9.98 -8.86
CA GLU A 133 -24.57 8.72 -9.10
C GLU A 133 -23.88 8.21 -7.82
N THR A 134 -23.42 9.12 -6.96
CA THR A 134 -22.81 8.80 -5.66
C THR A 134 -23.85 8.20 -4.71
N VAL A 135 -25.03 8.81 -4.60
CA VAL A 135 -26.12 8.31 -3.74
C VAL A 135 -26.61 6.95 -4.23
N ILE A 136 -26.81 6.79 -5.55
CA ILE A 136 -27.18 5.49 -6.13
C ILE A 136 -26.15 4.42 -5.78
N HIS A 137 -24.86 4.75 -5.87
CA HIS A 137 -23.79 3.82 -5.51
C HIS A 137 -23.83 3.43 -4.03
N GLU A 138 -24.03 4.40 -3.13
CA GLU A 138 -24.05 4.15 -1.68
C GLU A 138 -25.25 3.33 -1.23
N VAL A 139 -26.45 3.60 -1.76
CA VAL A 139 -27.65 2.80 -1.51
C VAL A 139 -27.42 1.34 -1.93
N HIS A 140 -26.84 1.13 -3.11
CA HIS A 140 -26.46 -0.23 -3.57
C HIS A 140 -25.40 -0.86 -2.68
N ARG A 141 -24.37 -0.10 -2.29
CA ARG A 141 -23.27 -0.57 -1.44
C ARG A 141 -23.76 -0.95 -0.03
N ALA A 142 -24.76 -0.26 0.50
CA ALA A 142 -25.40 -0.55 1.78
C ALA A 142 -26.14 -1.90 1.79
N GLY A 143 -26.37 -2.49 0.61
CA GLY A 143 -26.98 -3.81 0.47
C GLY A 143 -28.48 -3.79 0.20
N GLU A 144 -29.03 -2.64 -0.20
CA GLU A 144 -30.43 -2.54 -0.58
C GLU A 144 -30.71 -3.40 -1.83
N GLU A 145 -31.82 -4.14 -1.78
CA GLU A 145 -32.26 -5.03 -2.86
C GLU A 145 -33.05 -4.21 -3.91
N LEU A 146 -32.36 -3.27 -4.55
CA LEU A 146 -32.88 -2.37 -5.58
C LEU A 146 -31.92 -2.30 -6.76
N THR A 147 -32.46 -2.20 -7.97
CA THR A 147 -31.69 -1.91 -9.19
C THR A 147 -31.37 -0.41 -9.29
N TYR A 148 -30.40 -0.06 -10.14
CA TYR A 148 -30.10 1.35 -10.44
C TYR A 148 -31.35 2.16 -10.78
N ASP A 149 -32.23 1.65 -11.65
CA ASP A 149 -33.38 2.41 -12.14
C ASP A 149 -34.42 2.63 -11.04
N GLU A 150 -34.60 1.66 -10.14
CA GLU A 150 -35.45 1.81 -8.96
C GLU A 150 -34.91 2.86 -7.98
N ILE A 151 -33.58 2.86 -7.74
CA ILE A 151 -32.96 3.87 -6.87
C ILE A 151 -33.05 5.25 -7.52
N ASP A 152 -32.87 5.35 -8.84
CA ASP A 152 -32.99 6.61 -9.58
C ASP A 152 -34.40 7.21 -9.51
N GLU A 153 -35.43 6.37 -9.66
CA GLU A 153 -36.83 6.77 -9.50
C GLU A 153 -37.08 7.29 -8.08
N LEU A 154 -36.63 6.58 -7.05
CA LEU A 154 -36.74 7.01 -5.65
C LEU A 154 -36.05 8.36 -5.41
N ILE A 155 -34.81 8.53 -5.91
CA ILE A 155 -34.04 9.78 -5.77
C ILE A 155 -34.76 10.96 -6.42
N SER A 156 -35.40 10.74 -7.56
CA SER A 156 -36.15 11.78 -8.29
C SER A 156 -37.36 12.29 -7.50
N GLU A 157 -37.82 11.52 -6.50
CA GLU A 157 -38.92 11.88 -5.59
C GLU A 157 -38.43 12.42 -4.24
N LEU A 158 -37.11 12.43 -3.97
CA LEU A 158 -36.57 12.91 -2.69
C LEU A 158 -36.59 14.44 -2.59
N GLU A 159 -36.90 14.93 -1.39
CA GLU A 159 -36.71 16.33 -1.04
C GLU A 159 -35.21 16.70 -1.02
N PRO A 160 -34.82 17.91 -1.46
CA PRO A 160 -33.42 18.35 -1.51
C PRO A 160 -32.66 18.22 -0.18
N GLU A 161 -33.35 18.37 0.96
CA GLU A 161 -32.75 18.23 2.29
C GLU A 161 -32.25 16.80 2.58
N MET A 162 -32.93 15.78 2.07
CA MET A 162 -32.49 14.39 2.23
C MET A 162 -31.24 14.10 1.40
N LEU A 163 -31.16 14.66 0.19
CA LEU A 163 -29.96 14.58 -0.64
C LEU A 163 -28.76 15.28 0.01
N GLN A 164 -28.97 16.42 0.67
CA GLN A 164 -27.92 17.07 1.46
C GLN A 164 -27.45 16.20 2.63
N GLY A 165 -28.37 15.49 3.30
CA GLY A 165 -28.02 14.54 4.36
C GLY A 165 -27.10 13.42 3.88
N PHE A 166 -27.34 12.88 2.68
CA PHE A 166 -26.44 11.89 2.07
C PHE A 166 -25.06 12.48 1.73
N GLU A 167 -25.00 13.72 1.24
CA GLU A 167 -23.72 14.40 1.00
C GLU A 167 -22.88 14.51 2.27
N ASP A 168 -23.51 14.92 3.37
CA ASP A 168 -22.85 15.12 4.65
C ASP A 168 -22.36 13.77 5.23
N GLU A 169 -23.14 12.70 5.06
CA GLU A 169 -22.74 11.34 5.44
C GLU A 169 -21.52 10.86 4.62
N VAL A 170 -21.56 11.00 3.30
CA VAL A 170 -20.45 10.62 2.42
C VAL A 170 -19.19 11.43 2.76
N ALA A 171 -19.31 12.73 3.00
CA ALA A 171 -18.18 13.58 3.38
C ALA A 171 -17.59 13.22 4.76
N THR A 172 -18.42 12.71 5.68
CA THR A 172 -17.97 12.22 6.99
C THR A 172 -17.25 10.88 6.87
N ASN A 173 -17.77 9.98 6.04
CA ASN A 173 -17.23 8.63 5.83
C ASN A 173 -15.97 8.62 4.97
N TYR A 174 -15.80 9.62 4.11
CA TYR A 174 -14.72 9.69 3.14
C TYR A 174 -14.13 11.10 3.12
N ARG A 175 -13.10 11.32 3.93
CA ARG A 175 -12.37 12.58 4.01
C ARG A 175 -10.88 12.36 3.77
N ARG A 176 -10.27 13.25 3.00
CA ARG A 176 -8.82 13.41 2.90
C ARG A 176 -8.44 14.86 3.14
N ASP A 177 -7.48 15.06 4.02
CA ASP A 177 -6.93 16.39 4.29
C ASP A 177 -5.53 16.48 3.66
N VAL A 178 -5.37 17.38 2.70
CA VAL A 178 -4.08 17.61 2.03
C VAL A 178 -3.22 18.50 2.93
N LEU A 179 -2.16 17.94 3.49
CA LEU A 179 -1.22 18.68 4.33
C LEU A 179 -0.12 19.35 3.51
N VAL A 180 0.35 18.65 2.47
CA VAL A 180 1.37 19.14 1.54
C VAL A 180 1.04 18.64 0.14
N GLU A 181 1.12 19.53 -0.83
CA GLU A 181 1.14 19.20 -2.25
C GLU A 181 2.12 20.18 -2.92
N ASP A 182 3.37 19.73 -3.08
CA ASP A 182 4.34 20.40 -3.93
C ASP A 182 4.74 19.41 -5.03
N GLY A 183 5.23 19.88 -6.18
CA GLY A 183 5.48 19.02 -7.35
C GLY A 183 6.47 17.86 -7.15
N THR A 184 6.98 17.66 -5.93
CA THR A 184 7.83 16.53 -5.52
C THR A 184 7.06 15.51 -4.68
N ILE A 185 6.31 15.96 -3.67
CA ILE A 185 5.63 15.09 -2.70
C ILE A 185 4.19 15.51 -2.42
N THR A 186 3.38 14.54 -2.03
CA THR A 186 2.02 14.74 -1.53
C THR A 186 1.88 14.06 -0.16
N ILE A 187 1.38 14.78 0.84
CA ILE A 187 1.11 14.27 2.18
C ILE A 187 -0.38 14.45 2.49
N LEU A 188 -1.04 13.36 2.88
CA LEU A 188 -2.48 13.28 3.08
C LEU A 188 -2.77 12.66 4.44
N ASP A 189 -3.70 13.25 5.18
CA ASP A 189 -4.42 12.53 6.25
C ASP A 189 -5.66 11.87 5.64
N ASN A 190 -5.85 10.58 5.95
CA ASN A 190 -6.85 9.71 5.36
C ASN A 190 -7.84 9.27 6.43
N TYR A 191 -9.12 9.58 6.21
CA TYR A 191 -10.24 9.19 7.07
C TYR A 191 -11.26 8.48 6.20
N LEU A 192 -11.13 7.15 6.14
CA LEU A 192 -11.94 6.30 5.27
C LEU A 192 -12.77 5.35 6.14
N ASP A 193 -14.06 5.23 5.81
CA ASP A 193 -14.98 4.35 6.52
C ASP A 193 -14.44 2.92 6.66
N GLY A 194 -14.56 2.38 7.87
CA GLY A 194 -14.03 1.06 8.24
C GLY A 194 -12.51 0.96 8.34
N MET A 195 -11.75 2.05 8.14
CA MET A 195 -10.29 2.06 8.24
C MET A 195 -9.82 2.92 9.41
N SER A 196 -8.67 2.55 10.00
CA SER A 196 -8.00 3.43 10.96
C SER A 196 -7.53 4.71 10.25
N PRO A 197 -7.67 5.89 10.87
CA PRO A 197 -7.09 7.11 10.34
C PRO A 197 -5.58 6.97 10.13
N SER A 198 -5.07 7.43 8.98
CA SER A 198 -3.63 7.35 8.66
C SER A 198 -3.13 8.63 8.02
N ARG A 199 -1.83 8.87 8.13
CA ARG A 199 -1.11 9.88 7.36
C ARG A 199 -0.18 9.19 6.39
N SER A 200 -0.31 9.49 5.11
CA SER A 200 0.47 8.87 4.04
C SER A 200 1.27 9.91 3.25
N LEU A 201 2.47 9.53 2.84
CA LEU A 201 3.36 10.29 1.96
C LEU A 201 3.49 9.57 0.63
N HIS A 202 3.39 10.33 -0.45
CA HIS A 202 3.50 9.86 -1.83
C HIS A 202 4.47 10.72 -2.63
N PHE A 203 5.13 10.15 -3.64
CA PHE A 203 5.79 10.95 -4.67
C PHE A 203 4.75 11.52 -5.63
N ALA A 204 4.92 12.78 -6.03
CA ALA A 204 3.98 13.46 -6.93
C ALA A 204 3.85 12.76 -8.30
N ASP A 205 4.90 12.07 -8.77
CA ASP A 205 4.89 11.34 -10.04
C ASP A 205 4.33 9.90 -9.94
N ARG A 206 4.20 9.38 -8.72
CA ARG A 206 3.82 7.98 -8.41
C ARG A 206 2.87 7.92 -7.22
N LEU A 207 1.75 8.64 -7.34
CA LEU A 207 0.71 8.74 -6.31
C LEU A 207 0.21 7.37 -5.79
N GLU A 208 0.16 6.35 -6.64
CA GLU A 208 -0.23 4.98 -6.28
C GLU A 208 0.73 4.27 -5.32
N LEU A 209 1.94 4.78 -5.14
CA LEU A 209 2.96 4.20 -4.25
C LEU A 209 3.05 5.02 -2.97
N VAL A 210 2.56 4.42 -1.88
CA VAL A 210 2.78 4.93 -0.52
C VAL A 210 4.26 4.75 -0.17
N GLN A 211 4.95 5.87 0.05
CA GLN A 211 6.36 5.91 0.45
C GLN A 211 6.54 5.76 1.96
N SER A 212 5.68 6.41 2.74
CA SER A 212 5.68 6.31 4.20
C SER A 212 4.26 6.47 4.69
N GLU A 213 3.92 5.72 5.75
CA GLU A 213 2.59 5.79 6.35
C GLU A 213 2.68 5.58 7.86
N VAL A 214 1.90 6.37 8.59
CA VAL A 214 1.71 6.24 10.04
C VAL A 214 0.22 6.23 10.36
N TRP A 215 -0.15 5.55 11.44
CA TRP A 215 -1.50 5.63 11.96
C TRP A 215 -1.68 6.92 12.77
N LEU A 216 -2.90 7.43 12.81
CA LEU A 216 -3.30 8.55 13.64
C LEU A 216 -4.19 8.05 14.79
N THR A 217 -4.15 8.73 15.95
CA THR A 217 -4.85 8.31 17.17
C THR A 217 -6.37 8.54 17.12
N SER A 218 -6.81 9.51 16.33
CA SER A 218 -8.23 9.90 16.20
C SER A 218 -8.50 10.48 14.81
N PRO A 219 -9.79 10.59 14.42
CA PRO A 219 -10.18 11.30 13.21
C PRO A 219 -10.25 12.84 13.39
N GLU A 220 -9.86 13.37 14.55
CA GLU A 220 -10.01 14.80 14.88
C GLU A 220 -8.81 15.63 14.36
N ASP A 221 -8.99 16.94 14.19
CA ASP A 221 -7.97 17.83 13.62
C ASP A 221 -6.69 17.92 14.46
N ASP A 222 -6.73 17.52 15.74
CA ASP A 222 -5.59 17.48 16.66
C ASP A 222 -4.96 16.08 16.80
N ALA A 223 -5.32 15.16 15.90
CA ALA A 223 -4.84 13.78 15.91
C ALA A 223 -3.31 13.70 15.94
N LYS A 224 -2.81 12.85 16.83
CA LYS A 224 -1.38 12.57 16.98
C LYS A 224 -1.03 11.33 16.18
N ILE A 225 0.25 11.17 15.90
CA ILE A 225 0.79 9.93 15.38
C ILE A 225 0.63 8.86 16.45
N ASP A 226 0.09 7.71 16.07
CA ASP A 226 0.03 6.53 16.91
C ASP A 226 1.36 5.78 16.83
N GLU A 227 2.20 6.01 17.84
CA GLU A 227 3.54 5.43 17.94
C GLU A 227 3.53 3.95 18.34
N THR A 228 2.37 3.36 18.64
CA THR A 228 2.26 1.98 19.15
C THR A 228 2.22 0.92 18.06
N ARG A 229 2.07 1.31 16.80
CA ARG A 229 1.94 0.39 15.66
C ARG A 229 2.50 0.99 14.38
N LEU A 230 3.05 0.11 13.54
CA LEU A 230 3.50 0.44 12.19
C LEU A 230 2.35 0.23 11.19
N ALA A 231 2.27 1.05 10.13
CA ALA A 231 1.24 0.91 9.09
C ALA A 231 1.64 -0.08 7.98
N LEU A 232 2.90 -0.06 7.54
CA LEU A 232 3.36 -0.88 6.42
C LEU A 232 3.83 -2.29 6.85
N ASP A 233 3.41 -3.31 6.11
CA ASP A 233 3.83 -4.71 6.30
C ASP A 233 5.36 -4.85 6.27
N VAL A 234 6.02 -4.13 5.35
CA VAL A 234 7.49 -4.17 5.21
C VAL A 234 8.20 -3.68 6.46
N HIS A 235 7.72 -2.60 7.10
CA HIS A 235 8.32 -2.09 8.32
C HIS A 235 8.18 -3.11 9.46
N ARG A 236 7.02 -3.78 9.56
CA ARG A 236 6.78 -4.87 10.51
C ARG A 236 7.67 -6.09 10.23
N GLY A 237 7.84 -6.47 8.97
CA GLY A 237 8.76 -7.55 8.57
C GLY A 237 10.22 -7.23 8.86
N LEU A 238 10.66 -5.99 8.61
CA LEU A 238 12.03 -5.54 8.88
C LEU A 238 12.37 -5.56 10.38
N CYS A 239 11.39 -5.40 11.27
CA CYS A 239 11.57 -5.57 12.70
C CYS A 239 12.14 -6.96 13.05
N LEU A 240 11.82 -8.03 12.31
CA LEU A 240 12.36 -9.38 12.56
C LEU A 240 13.89 -9.46 12.46
N SER A 241 14.54 -8.53 11.76
CA SER A 241 16.01 -8.46 11.73
C SER A 241 16.65 -8.23 13.10
N LEU A 242 15.92 -7.62 14.04
CA LEU A 242 16.40 -7.37 15.40
C LEU A 242 16.59 -8.65 16.22
N LEU A 243 15.85 -9.72 15.89
CA LEU A 243 16.01 -11.04 16.54
C LEU A 243 17.42 -11.61 16.32
N PHE A 244 18.11 -11.11 15.31
CA PHE A 244 19.45 -11.56 14.96
C PHE A 244 20.57 -10.77 15.64
N LEU A 245 20.23 -9.74 16.43
CA LEU A 245 21.22 -8.94 17.15
C LEU A 245 21.55 -9.54 18.53
N PRO A 246 22.75 -9.25 19.08
CA PRO A 246 23.12 -9.66 20.43
C PRO A 246 22.18 -9.11 21.50
N GLN A 247 21.71 -9.96 22.41
CA GLN A 247 20.81 -9.61 23.54
C GLN A 247 21.56 -9.48 24.89
N ASP A 248 22.89 -9.36 24.85
CA ASP A 248 23.80 -9.40 26.00
C ASP A 248 24.13 -8.01 26.58
N ASN A 249 23.15 -7.09 26.60
CA ASN A 249 23.30 -5.67 26.95
C ASN A 249 24.22 -4.85 26.02
N THR A 250 24.67 -5.42 24.90
CA THR A 250 25.36 -4.68 23.84
C THR A 250 24.41 -3.65 23.24
N LYS A 251 24.86 -2.39 23.14
CA LYS A 251 24.10 -1.38 22.41
C LYS A 251 24.39 -1.49 20.91
N TRP A 252 23.36 -1.29 20.10
CA TRP A 252 23.39 -1.48 18.67
C TRP A 252 23.62 -0.15 17.93
N ARG A 253 24.41 -0.23 16.87
CA ARG A 253 24.62 0.84 15.90
C ARG A 253 23.89 0.45 14.63
N VAL A 254 22.82 1.16 14.32
CA VAL A 254 21.87 0.82 13.27
C VAL A 254 21.95 1.86 12.15
N ALA A 255 21.93 1.40 10.90
CA ALA A 255 21.82 2.27 9.74
C ALA A 255 20.69 1.79 8.82
N MET A 256 19.87 2.73 8.32
CA MET A 256 18.80 2.46 7.38
C MET A 256 18.98 3.26 6.10
N LEU A 257 19.16 2.56 4.98
CA LEU A 257 19.23 3.13 3.64
C LEU A 257 17.81 3.19 3.07
N GLY A 258 17.41 4.34 2.52
CA GLY A 258 16.04 4.56 2.06
C GLY A 258 15.10 4.79 3.24
N ALA A 259 15.50 5.69 4.15
CA ALA A 259 14.71 5.94 5.34
C ALA A 259 13.34 6.60 5.05
N GLY A 260 13.15 7.21 3.87
CA GLY A 260 11.94 7.95 3.54
C GLY A 260 11.67 9.05 4.57
N ALA A 261 10.44 9.12 5.08
CA ALA A 261 10.10 10.03 6.18
C ALA A 261 10.62 9.59 7.56
N GLY A 262 11.35 8.46 7.63
CA GLY A 262 11.99 7.97 8.85
C GLY A 262 11.05 7.30 9.84
N VAL A 263 9.95 6.70 9.37
CA VAL A 263 8.94 6.04 10.21
C VAL A 263 9.52 4.86 10.99
N LEU A 264 10.14 3.88 10.32
CA LEU A 264 10.72 2.72 10.98
C LEU A 264 11.86 3.06 11.96
N PRO A 265 12.86 3.90 11.61
CA PRO A 265 13.92 4.22 12.55
C PRO A 265 13.40 5.04 13.74
N THR A 266 12.38 5.88 13.55
CA THR A 266 11.67 6.59 14.65
C THR A 266 10.98 5.61 15.58
N PHE A 267 10.24 4.64 15.03
CA PHE A 267 9.58 3.60 15.80
C PHE A 267 10.58 2.81 16.65
N TRP A 268 11.70 2.38 16.07
CA TRP A 268 12.76 1.71 16.82
C TRP A 268 13.39 2.61 17.88
N GLN A 269 13.68 3.87 17.56
CA GLN A 269 14.28 4.80 18.52
C GLN A 269 13.36 5.08 19.72
N HIS A 270 12.05 5.12 19.50
CA HIS A 270 11.04 5.30 20.54
C HIS A 270 10.94 4.07 21.46
N HIS A 271 10.88 2.87 20.88
CA HIS A 271 10.65 1.63 21.62
C HIS A 271 11.92 0.99 22.19
N LEU A 272 13.09 1.28 21.60
CA LEU A 272 14.38 0.70 21.99
C LEU A 272 15.45 1.75 22.35
N PRO A 273 15.13 2.81 23.13
CA PRO A 273 16.03 3.94 23.35
C PRO A 273 17.31 3.57 24.12
N HIS A 274 17.29 2.46 24.86
CA HIS A 274 18.45 1.98 25.62
C HIS A 274 19.28 0.95 24.87
N ALA A 275 18.68 0.24 23.91
CA ALA A 275 19.35 -0.76 23.10
C ALA A 275 20.05 -0.13 21.89
N ILE A 276 19.53 0.97 21.34
CA ILE A 276 20.12 1.64 20.17
C ILE A 276 21.02 2.80 20.64
N GLU A 277 22.32 2.69 20.41
CA GLU A 277 23.30 3.74 20.70
C GLU A 277 23.34 4.79 19.59
N HIS A 278 23.33 4.33 18.33
CA HIS A 278 23.34 5.19 17.16
C HIS A 278 22.31 4.70 16.15
N MET A 279 21.44 5.61 15.70
CA MET A 279 20.50 5.37 14.61
C MET A 279 20.83 6.31 13.46
N HIS A 280 21.24 5.76 12.32
CA HIS A 280 21.52 6.50 11.10
C HIS A 280 20.37 6.32 10.11
N ALA A 281 19.74 7.41 9.69
CA ALA A 281 18.76 7.43 8.61
C ALA A 281 19.40 8.05 7.37
N ILE A 282 19.49 7.29 6.28
CA ILE A 282 20.12 7.71 5.03
C ILE A 282 19.04 7.83 3.95
N GLU A 283 18.87 9.03 3.42
CA GLU A 283 17.84 9.35 2.42
C GLU A 283 18.35 10.48 1.51
N PRO A 284 18.54 10.28 0.20
CA PRO A 284 19.05 11.31 -0.69
C PRO A 284 18.08 12.48 -0.94
N SER A 285 16.78 12.31 -0.68
CA SER A 285 15.78 13.33 -0.91
C SER A 285 15.60 14.25 0.30
N HIS A 286 15.98 15.52 0.14
CA HIS A 286 15.69 16.58 1.12
C HIS A 286 14.20 16.65 1.49
N ALA A 287 13.31 16.55 0.49
CA ALA A 287 11.87 16.64 0.69
C ALA A 287 11.34 15.52 1.61
N MET A 288 11.90 14.32 1.51
CA MET A 288 11.52 13.20 2.39
C MET A 288 11.95 13.42 3.83
N LEU A 289 13.16 13.93 4.02
CA LEU A 289 13.70 14.22 5.36
C LEU A 289 12.95 15.38 6.03
N ASP A 290 12.68 16.47 5.29
CA ASP A 290 11.87 17.59 5.79
C ASP A 290 10.45 17.13 6.16
N ALA A 291 9.84 16.30 5.30
CA ALA A 291 8.54 15.71 5.59
C ALA A 291 8.58 14.85 6.86
N GLY A 292 9.64 14.07 7.04
CA GLY A 292 9.91 13.29 8.24
C GLY A 292 9.83 14.14 9.52
N VAL A 293 10.57 15.24 9.55
CA VAL A 293 10.64 16.15 10.71
C VAL A 293 9.30 16.84 10.96
N ARG A 294 8.63 17.32 9.91
CA ARG A 294 7.45 18.19 10.05
C ARG A 294 6.14 17.44 10.23
N PHE A 295 6.00 16.26 9.64
CA PHE A 295 4.71 15.58 9.52
C PHE A 295 4.71 14.13 10.03
N PHE A 296 5.87 13.47 10.12
CA PHE A 296 5.97 12.05 10.52
C PHE A 296 6.67 11.83 11.86
N GLY A 297 6.98 12.91 12.58
CA GLY A 297 7.53 12.81 13.93
C GLY A 297 8.93 12.21 13.99
N LEU A 298 9.75 12.43 12.95
CA LEU A 298 11.11 11.90 12.89
C LEU A 298 11.88 12.20 14.19
N HIS A 299 12.32 11.13 14.86
CA HIS A 299 12.87 11.25 16.21
C HIS A 299 14.16 12.09 16.22
N PRO A 300 14.30 13.10 17.10
CA PRO A 300 15.42 14.06 17.06
C PRO A 300 16.80 13.45 17.39
N ALA A 301 16.82 12.27 18.03
CA ALA A 301 18.07 11.53 18.27
C ALA A 301 18.60 10.77 17.05
N ILE A 302 17.86 10.73 15.94
CA ILE A 302 18.29 10.05 14.71
C ILE A 302 19.30 10.92 13.96
N HIS A 303 20.40 10.31 13.54
CA HIS A 303 21.44 10.95 12.75
C HIS A 303 21.04 10.88 11.27
N ILE A 304 20.63 12.01 10.70
CA ILE A 304 20.15 12.09 9.32
C ILE A 304 21.32 12.32 8.36
N HIS A 305 21.34 11.61 7.23
CA HIS A 305 22.33 11.74 6.17
C HIS A 305 21.64 11.93 4.82
N GLU A 306 21.67 13.16 4.29
CA GLU A 306 21.14 13.48 2.96
C GLU A 306 22.14 13.09 1.87
N ARG A 307 22.17 11.80 1.52
CA ARG A 307 23.11 11.25 0.52
C ARG A 307 22.68 9.87 0.04
N LEU A 308 23.38 9.36 -0.97
CA LEU A 308 23.22 7.98 -1.44
C LEU A 308 23.72 6.97 -0.39
N GLY A 309 22.97 5.87 -0.24
CA GLY A 309 23.27 4.82 0.72
C GLY A 309 24.55 4.05 0.39
N GLU A 310 24.83 3.84 -0.89
CA GLU A 310 26.04 3.15 -1.34
C GLU A 310 27.30 3.91 -0.93
N ASP A 311 27.29 5.23 -1.03
CA ASP A 311 28.44 6.06 -0.63
C ASP A 311 28.62 6.05 0.90
N PHE A 312 27.52 6.09 1.65
CA PHE A 312 27.55 5.95 3.11
C PHE A 312 28.20 4.63 3.52
N VAL A 313 27.76 3.49 2.97
CA VAL A 313 28.31 2.16 3.33
C VAL A 313 29.78 2.04 2.92
N ARG A 314 30.17 2.57 1.76
CA ARG A 314 31.57 2.55 1.28
C ARG A 314 32.51 3.29 2.22
N GLU A 315 32.05 4.37 2.83
CA GLU A 315 32.84 5.23 3.70
C GLU A 315 32.86 4.79 5.17
N LEU A 316 31.94 3.92 5.61
CA LEU A 316 31.93 3.40 6.98
C LEU A 316 33.24 2.69 7.32
N ALA A 317 33.71 2.79 8.56
CA ALA A 317 34.83 1.98 9.01
C ALA A 317 34.43 0.49 9.13
N ALA A 318 35.42 -0.40 9.14
CA ALA A 318 35.14 -1.83 9.35
C ALA A 318 34.53 -2.07 10.73
N GLY A 319 33.43 -2.83 10.79
CA GLY A 319 32.71 -3.10 12.04
C GLY A 319 32.03 -1.89 12.69
N ALA A 320 31.76 -0.83 11.92
CA ALA A 320 31.15 0.41 12.42
C ALA A 320 29.66 0.29 12.78
N ILE A 321 28.95 -0.70 12.22
CA ILE A 321 27.51 -0.90 12.46
C ILE A 321 27.19 -2.36 12.79
N ASP A 322 26.08 -2.58 13.49
CA ASP A 322 25.60 -3.90 13.90
C ASP A 322 24.39 -4.35 13.09
N LEU A 323 23.55 -3.40 12.64
CA LEU A 323 22.44 -3.66 11.72
C LEU A 323 22.46 -2.66 10.56
N LEU A 324 22.41 -3.19 9.34
CA LEU A 324 22.13 -2.40 8.14
C LEU A 324 20.77 -2.81 7.55
N VAL A 325 19.88 -1.85 7.38
CA VAL A 325 18.62 -2.02 6.68
C VAL A 325 18.72 -1.38 5.29
N VAL A 326 18.24 -2.08 4.27
CA VAL A 326 18.12 -1.60 2.90
C VAL A 326 16.65 -1.58 2.50
N ASP A 327 16.04 -0.40 2.49
CA ASP A 327 14.65 -0.19 2.09
C ASP A 327 14.56 0.83 0.95
N VAL A 328 15.20 0.51 -0.16
CA VAL A 328 15.38 1.44 -1.30
C VAL A 328 14.65 0.93 -2.53
N GLU A 329 13.69 1.72 -3.01
CA GLU A 329 13.07 1.59 -4.35
C GLU A 329 13.31 2.91 -5.09
N ASN A 330 13.93 2.86 -6.27
CA ASN A 330 14.30 4.06 -7.03
C ASN A 330 13.62 4.12 -8.40
N GLY A 331 12.53 3.39 -8.60
CA GLY A 331 11.80 3.28 -9.86
C GLY A 331 12.45 2.38 -10.92
N THR A 332 13.61 1.78 -10.64
CA THR A 332 14.30 0.92 -11.61
C THR A 332 13.87 -0.54 -11.50
N LYS A 333 14.13 -1.32 -12.56
CA LYS A 333 14.01 -2.77 -12.53
C LYS A 333 15.29 -3.39 -13.10
N HIS A 334 15.75 -4.48 -12.51
CA HIS A 334 16.89 -5.22 -13.02
C HIS A 334 16.74 -6.73 -12.81
N VAL A 335 17.45 -7.48 -13.63
CA VAL A 335 17.53 -8.94 -13.58
C VAL A 335 18.74 -9.33 -12.73
N LEU A 336 18.61 -10.39 -11.93
CA LEU A 336 19.72 -11.02 -11.23
C LEU A 336 20.41 -12.07 -12.11
N ASP A 337 20.60 -13.30 -11.63
CA ASP A 337 21.32 -14.37 -12.33
C ASP A 337 20.44 -15.12 -13.35
N ASP A 338 19.12 -15.05 -13.17
CA ASP A 338 18.10 -15.74 -13.95
C ASP A 338 17.20 -14.70 -14.64
N PRO A 339 16.91 -14.81 -15.95
CA PRO A 339 15.97 -13.93 -16.66
C PRO A 339 14.62 -13.70 -15.95
N ASP A 340 14.12 -14.69 -15.20
CA ASP A 340 12.85 -14.59 -14.48
C ASP A 340 13.00 -13.97 -13.08
N ALA A 341 14.24 -13.78 -12.59
CA ALA A 341 14.54 -13.19 -11.29
C ALA A 341 14.67 -11.66 -11.40
N ILE A 342 13.53 -10.98 -11.50
CA ILE A 342 13.44 -9.52 -11.64
C ILE A 342 13.23 -8.88 -10.28
N LEU A 343 14.00 -7.82 -10.00
CA LEU A 343 13.83 -6.97 -8.82
C LEU A 343 13.47 -5.55 -9.21
N ARG A 344 12.67 -4.91 -8.36
CA ARG A 344 12.41 -3.45 -8.31
C ARG A 344 13.11 -2.79 -7.11
N ALA A 345 13.18 -3.52 -6.01
CA ALA A 345 13.90 -3.15 -4.81
C ALA A 345 14.64 -4.38 -4.25
N PRO A 346 15.86 -4.23 -3.72
CA PRO A 346 16.74 -3.04 -3.81
C PRO A 346 17.20 -2.77 -5.26
N PRO A 347 17.77 -1.60 -5.60
CA PRO A 347 18.30 -1.34 -6.95
C PRO A 347 19.56 -2.18 -7.28
N ALA A 348 19.91 -2.24 -8.56
CA ALA A 348 21.04 -3.05 -9.06
C ALA A 348 22.38 -2.78 -8.32
N SER A 349 22.66 -1.51 -8.01
CA SER A 349 23.84 -1.10 -7.24
C SER A 349 23.92 -1.77 -5.86
N MET A 350 22.77 -1.88 -5.18
CA MET A 350 22.62 -2.47 -3.83
C MET A 350 22.42 -4.00 -3.83
N THR A 351 22.50 -4.64 -5.00
CA THR A 351 22.45 -6.12 -5.14
C THR A 351 23.73 -6.68 -5.78
N SER A 352 24.76 -5.84 -5.89
CA SER A 352 26.06 -6.19 -6.47
C SER A 352 26.97 -6.85 -5.44
N ALA A 353 27.88 -7.71 -5.91
CA ALA A 353 28.90 -8.33 -5.06
C ALA A 353 29.79 -7.29 -4.36
N THR A 354 30.13 -6.19 -5.04
CA THR A 354 30.91 -5.09 -4.45
C THR A 354 30.16 -4.44 -3.29
N PHE A 355 28.86 -4.17 -3.45
CA PHE A 355 28.05 -3.62 -2.37
C PHE A 355 27.98 -4.59 -1.19
N PHE A 356 27.77 -5.89 -1.41
CA PHE A 356 27.75 -6.87 -0.33
C PHE A 356 29.11 -7.01 0.38
N GLN A 357 30.23 -6.86 -0.33
CA GLN A 357 31.56 -6.80 0.29
C GLN A 357 31.70 -5.57 1.20
N ASP A 358 31.21 -4.41 0.75
CA ASP A 358 31.21 -3.19 1.53
C ASP A 358 30.33 -3.31 2.79
N VAL A 359 29.12 -3.87 2.64
CA VAL A 359 28.22 -4.17 3.77
C VAL A 359 28.89 -5.13 4.74
N HIS A 360 29.42 -6.25 4.26
CA HIS A 360 30.07 -7.25 5.09
C HIS A 360 31.28 -6.67 5.85
N ARG A 361 32.05 -5.76 5.23
CA ARG A 361 33.13 -5.02 5.90
C ARG A 361 32.60 -4.07 6.98
N ALA A 362 31.58 -3.29 6.67
CA ALA A 362 31.01 -2.30 7.59
C ALA A 362 30.34 -2.94 8.82
N LEU A 363 29.77 -4.13 8.67
CA LEU A 363 29.12 -4.88 9.75
C LEU A 363 30.13 -5.44 10.77
N SER A 364 29.77 -5.36 12.05
CA SER A 364 30.49 -6.01 13.15
C SER A 364 30.53 -7.53 12.98
N PRO A 365 31.37 -8.28 13.75
CA PRO A 365 31.41 -9.74 13.64
C PRO A 365 30.07 -10.45 13.89
N ARG A 366 29.16 -9.81 14.65
CA ARG A 366 27.80 -10.28 14.91
C ARG A 366 26.74 -9.49 14.13
N GLY A 367 27.17 -8.82 13.06
CA GLY A 367 26.31 -7.89 12.32
C GLY A 367 25.31 -8.58 11.39
N VAL A 368 24.24 -7.85 11.12
CA VAL A 368 23.08 -8.28 10.34
C VAL A 368 22.80 -7.28 9.23
N VAL A 369 22.44 -7.78 8.04
CA VAL A 369 21.82 -6.98 6.99
C VAL A 369 20.39 -7.46 6.76
N ALA A 370 19.45 -6.54 6.55
CA ALA A 370 18.09 -6.85 6.15
C ALA A 370 17.67 -5.97 4.98
N ALA A 371 17.03 -6.54 3.97
CA ALA A 371 16.61 -5.80 2.78
C ALA A 371 15.12 -6.04 2.49
N ASN A 372 14.38 -4.97 2.21
CA ASN A 372 13.10 -5.05 1.52
C ASN A 372 13.33 -5.49 0.08
N VAL A 373 12.61 -6.52 -0.36
CA VAL A 373 12.74 -7.10 -1.69
C VAL A 373 11.40 -7.11 -2.40
N ILE A 374 11.32 -6.36 -3.49
CA ILE A 374 10.11 -6.26 -4.31
C ILE A 374 10.43 -6.84 -5.69
N GLY A 375 9.81 -7.97 -6.03
CA GLY A 375 9.97 -8.61 -7.35
C GLY A 375 9.95 -10.13 -7.26
N SER A 376 10.12 -10.80 -8.40
CA SER A 376 10.20 -12.27 -8.48
C SER A 376 11.57 -12.81 -8.06
N GLY A 377 12.59 -11.96 -7.98
CA GLY A 377 13.98 -12.34 -7.70
C GLY A 377 14.34 -12.64 -6.23
N VAL A 378 13.38 -12.80 -5.31
CA VAL A 378 13.64 -12.95 -3.86
C VAL A 378 14.63 -14.07 -3.54
N ARG A 379 14.38 -15.28 -4.04
CA ARG A 379 15.25 -16.45 -3.80
C ARG A 379 16.61 -16.33 -4.49
N ALA A 380 16.69 -15.63 -5.63
CA ALA A 380 17.96 -15.36 -6.29
C ALA A 380 18.82 -14.39 -5.46
N LEU A 381 18.23 -13.33 -4.91
CA LEU A 381 18.92 -12.39 -4.02
C LEU A 381 19.41 -13.09 -2.75
N ALA A 382 18.57 -13.93 -2.14
CA ALA A 382 18.95 -14.69 -0.96
C ALA A 382 20.16 -15.60 -1.22
N ARG A 383 20.21 -16.28 -2.37
CA ARG A 383 21.38 -17.09 -2.77
C ARG A 383 22.64 -16.26 -2.93
N ARG A 384 22.56 -15.07 -3.56
CA ARG A 384 23.70 -14.16 -3.65
C ARG A 384 24.20 -13.70 -2.27
N LEU A 385 23.31 -13.52 -1.30
CA LEU A 385 23.72 -13.19 0.07
C LEU A 385 24.44 -14.36 0.76
N GLN A 386 24.13 -15.63 0.44
CA GLN A 386 24.84 -16.79 1.03
C GLN A 386 26.34 -16.81 0.68
N ASP A 387 26.76 -16.16 -0.42
CA ASP A 387 28.18 -16.03 -0.76
C ASP A 387 28.96 -15.10 0.20
N HIS A 388 28.25 -14.27 0.96
CA HIS A 388 28.82 -13.23 1.82
C HIS A 388 28.46 -13.39 3.30
N PHE A 389 27.38 -14.10 3.63
CA PHE A 389 26.83 -14.23 4.98
C PHE A 389 26.72 -15.69 5.39
N ALA A 390 27.00 -15.98 6.66
CA ALA A 390 27.02 -17.35 7.17
C ALA A 390 25.63 -18.01 7.11
N HIS A 391 24.58 -17.20 7.28
CA HIS A 391 23.21 -17.65 7.25
C HIS A 391 22.31 -16.60 6.59
N VAL A 392 21.26 -17.05 5.89
CA VAL A 392 20.30 -16.18 5.21
C VAL A 392 18.87 -16.65 5.50
N TRP A 393 17.95 -15.71 5.72
CA TRP A 393 16.52 -15.95 5.89
C TRP A 393 15.70 -15.12 4.91
N VAL A 394 14.52 -15.62 4.60
CA VAL A 394 13.47 -14.92 3.86
C VAL A 394 12.23 -14.85 4.73
N VAL A 395 11.64 -13.67 4.85
CA VAL A 395 10.32 -13.43 5.44
C VAL A 395 9.38 -13.06 4.30
N GLU A 396 8.39 -13.91 4.03
CA GLU A 396 7.38 -13.62 3.01
C GLU A 396 6.33 -12.66 3.58
N LEU A 397 6.02 -11.59 2.85
CA LEU A 397 4.99 -10.60 3.17
C LEU A 397 3.92 -10.60 2.07
N PRO A 398 2.74 -9.97 2.27
CA PRO A 398 1.65 -10.02 1.29
C PRO A 398 2.01 -9.48 -0.11
N LYS A 399 2.92 -8.49 -0.20
CA LYS A 399 3.27 -7.81 -1.48
C LYS A 399 4.76 -7.86 -1.85
N ASN A 400 5.61 -8.29 -0.92
CA ASN A 400 7.06 -8.22 -1.00
C ASN A 400 7.67 -9.25 -0.04
N ALA A 401 8.99 -9.25 0.11
CA ALA A 401 9.67 -10.08 1.10
C ALA A 401 10.75 -9.27 1.83
N VAL A 402 11.17 -9.74 2.99
CA VAL A 402 12.41 -9.29 3.64
C VAL A 402 13.45 -10.39 3.51
N VAL A 403 14.66 -10.05 3.08
CA VAL A 403 15.80 -10.99 3.06
C VAL A 403 16.82 -10.54 4.10
N ILE A 404 17.20 -11.45 4.99
CA ILE A 404 18.06 -11.17 6.14
C ILE A 404 19.35 -11.99 6.00
N GLY A 405 20.51 -11.33 5.98
CA GLY A 405 21.82 -11.95 5.98
C GLY A 405 22.52 -11.76 7.33
N VAL A 406 22.99 -12.86 7.93
CA VAL A 406 23.64 -12.86 9.24
C VAL A 406 25.11 -13.25 9.09
N LYS A 407 26.00 -12.37 9.53
CA LYS A 407 27.45 -12.58 9.42
C LYS A 407 27.97 -13.59 10.46
N HIS A 408 27.29 -13.69 11.59
CA HIS A 408 27.67 -14.56 12.69
C HIS A 408 27.51 -16.05 12.36
N GLN A 409 28.48 -16.88 12.74
CA GLN A 409 28.45 -18.32 12.43
C GLN A 409 27.61 -19.16 13.40
N ASP A 410 27.53 -18.80 14.69
CA ASP A 410 26.85 -19.61 15.70
C ASP A 410 25.46 -19.05 16.04
N LEU A 411 24.42 -19.84 15.82
CA LEU A 411 23.04 -19.43 16.15
C LEU A 411 22.62 -19.84 17.56
N LYS A 412 23.44 -20.59 18.31
CA LYS A 412 23.06 -21.15 19.62
C LYS A 412 22.68 -20.11 20.67
N ASP A 413 23.25 -18.91 20.57
CA ASP A 413 22.99 -17.82 21.50
C ASP A 413 21.81 -16.92 21.05
N MET A 414 21.08 -17.31 20.00
CA MET A 414 20.05 -16.50 19.35
C MET A 414 18.71 -17.20 19.39
N ASN A 415 17.71 -16.58 20.02
CA ASN A 415 16.33 -17.08 19.99
C ASN A 415 15.59 -16.47 18.80
N VAL A 416 15.76 -17.07 17.62
CA VAL A 416 15.15 -16.60 16.37
C VAL A 416 13.74 -17.17 16.14
N ASP A 417 13.31 -18.13 16.97
CA ASP A 417 12.03 -18.83 16.83
C ASP A 417 10.91 -18.17 17.66
N ALA A 418 11.24 -17.22 18.53
CA ALA A 418 10.28 -16.53 19.37
C ALA A 418 10.71 -15.09 19.66
N VAL A 419 9.72 -14.18 19.75
CA VAL A 419 9.95 -12.81 20.22
C VAL A 419 10.10 -12.81 21.74
N ASP A 420 11.11 -12.11 22.26
CA ASP A 420 11.34 -11.96 23.69
C ASP A 420 10.14 -11.24 24.36
N PRO A 421 9.45 -11.86 25.34
CA PRO A 421 8.32 -11.24 26.03
C PRO A 421 8.69 -9.97 26.82
N SER A 422 9.98 -9.73 27.08
CA SER A 422 10.48 -8.51 27.72
C SER A 422 10.56 -7.31 26.77
N TRP A 423 10.46 -7.54 25.45
CA TRP A 423 10.49 -6.46 24.46
C TRP A 423 9.20 -5.61 24.53
N PRO A 424 9.25 -4.35 24.07
CA PRO A 424 8.08 -3.47 24.05
C PRO A 424 6.88 -4.12 23.33
N PRO A 425 5.65 -4.03 23.86
CA PRO A 425 4.47 -4.67 23.25
C PRO A 425 4.27 -4.29 21.77
N ALA A 426 4.48 -3.02 21.42
CA ALA A 426 4.40 -2.54 20.04
C ALA A 426 5.32 -3.32 19.08
N LEU A 427 6.54 -3.61 19.53
CA LEU A 427 7.53 -4.36 18.75
C LEU A 427 7.14 -5.84 18.66
N GLN A 428 6.62 -6.42 19.75
CA GLN A 428 6.13 -7.79 19.75
C GLN A 428 5.01 -7.99 18.75
N GLU A 429 4.02 -7.09 18.74
CA GLU A 429 2.89 -7.16 17.80
C GLU A 429 3.36 -7.01 16.35
N ALA A 430 4.29 -6.07 16.08
CA ALA A 430 4.86 -5.91 14.74
C ALA A 430 5.56 -7.18 14.22
N MET A 431 6.27 -7.90 15.09
CA MET A 431 7.03 -9.10 14.70
C MET A 431 6.16 -10.36 14.59
N LYS A 432 5.22 -10.57 15.51
CA LYS A 432 4.39 -11.79 15.57
C LYS A 432 3.63 -12.04 14.28
N GLU A 433 3.21 -10.98 13.59
CA GLU A 433 2.43 -11.07 12.35
C GLU A 433 3.16 -11.89 11.27
N PHE A 434 4.47 -11.69 11.10
CA PHE A 434 5.25 -12.32 10.03
C PHE A 434 6.29 -13.34 10.50
N LEU A 435 6.47 -13.51 11.81
CA LEU A 435 7.44 -14.48 12.35
C LEU A 435 7.23 -15.90 11.76
N HIS A 436 5.98 -16.31 11.60
CA HIS A 436 5.62 -17.62 11.06
C HIS A 436 5.95 -17.83 9.58
N THR A 437 6.21 -16.74 8.82
CA THR A 437 6.60 -16.81 7.41
C THR A 437 8.11 -16.82 7.22
N MET A 438 8.88 -16.60 8.31
CA MET A 438 10.34 -16.57 8.27
C MET A 438 10.91 -17.98 8.02
N GLN A 439 11.73 -18.10 6.99
CA GLN A 439 12.35 -19.37 6.57
C GLN A 439 13.84 -19.17 6.32
N ARG A 440 14.64 -20.09 6.84
CA ARG A 440 16.07 -20.14 6.50
C ARG A 440 16.24 -20.59 5.06
N VAL A 441 17.24 -20.04 4.38
CA VAL A 441 17.67 -20.46 3.05
C VAL A 441 18.87 -21.39 3.22
N ASP A 442 18.70 -22.63 2.75
CA ASP A 442 19.71 -23.70 2.80
C ASP A 442 20.79 -23.56 1.73
#